data_AF-A0A1G2ZB09-F1
#
_entry.id   AF-A0A1G2ZB09-F1
#
_cell.length_a   1.000
_cell.length_b   1.000
_cell.length_c   1.000
_cell.angle_alpha   90.00
_cell.angle_beta   90.00
_cell.angle_gamma   90.00
#
_symmetry.space_group_name_H-M   'P 1'
#
loop_
_entity.id
_entity.type
_entity.pdbx_description
1 polymer ?
#
loop_
_entity_poly.entity_id
_entity_poly.type
_entity_poly.pdbx_seq_one_letter_code
_entity_poly.pdbx_strand_id
1 'polypeptide(L)' 'MLKQVCERITTMAGRVEALEKATAKAAGTRRAEKHAQSYREDVIPAMAALREVADELETIVDARLWPLPTYAEMLFMR' A
#
# COMPACT_ATOMS: atom_id res chain seq x y z
N MET A 1 20.14 9.02 3.33
CA MET A 1 19.63 7.67 3.06
C MET A 1 18.91 7.06 4.26
N LEU A 2 19.56 6.80 5.40
CA LEU A 2 18.88 6.19 6.57
C LEU A 2 17.64 6.99 7.04
N LYS A 3 17.76 8.31 7.16
CA LYS A 3 16.64 9.19 7.55
C LYS A 3 15.43 9.05 6.62
N GLN A 4 15.65 9.01 5.31
CA GLN A 4 14.59 8.86 4.31
C GLN A 4 13.89 7.50 4.45
N VAL A 5 14.66 6.42 4.65
CA VAL A 5 14.09 5.08 4.87
C VAL A 5 13.22 5.06 6.13
N CYS A 6 13.72 5.58 7.26
CA CYS A 6 12.96 5.63 8.52
C CYS A 6 11.66 6.46 8.39
N GLU A 7 11.72 7.61 7.71
CA GLU A 7 10.56 8.46 7.45
C GLU A 7 9.52 7.73 6.59
N ARG A 8 9.97 7.01 5.54
CA ARG A 8 9.09 6.24 4.67
C ARG A 8 8.47 5.04 5.36
N ILE A 9 9.21 4.31 6.19
CA ILE A 9 8.67 3.22 7.00
C ILE A 9 7.59 3.74 7.96
N THR A 10 7.85 4.86 8.64
CA THR A 10 6.85 5.49 9.52
C THR A 10 5.60 5.88 8.75
N THR A 11 5.78 6.48 7.55
CA THR A 11 4.66 6.85 6.68
C THR A 11 3.88 5.63 6.20
N MET A 12 4.57 4.56 5.82
CA MET A 12 3.98 3.30 5.36
C MET A 12 3.12 2.69 6.47
N ALA A 13 3.63 2.61 7.70
CA ALA A 13 2.87 2.12 8.85
C ALA A 13 1.57 2.92 9.06
N GLY A 14 1.63 4.26 9.01
CA GLY A 14 0.44 5.10 9.11
C GLY A 14 -0.55 4.89 7.96
N ARG A 15 -0.07 4.67 6.72
CA ARG A 15 -0.93 4.38 5.56
C ARG A 15 -1.57 2.98 5.64
N VAL A 16 -0.87 1.99 6.23
CA VAL A 16 -1.46 0.67 6.53
C VAL A 16 -2.62 0.80 7.52
N GLU A 17 -2.43 1.51 8.63
CA GLU A 17 -3.52 1.73 9.60
C GLU A 17 -4.72 2.45 8.98
N ALA A 18 -4.47 3.43 8.10
CA ALA A 18 -5.53 4.13 7.38
C ALA A 18 -6.31 3.19 6.44
N LEU A 19 -5.60 2.32 5.71
CA LEU A 19 -6.20 1.32 4.83
C LEU A 19 -7.01 0.28 5.62
N GLU A 20 -6.50 -0.18 6.77
CA GLU A 20 -7.23 -1.10 7.66
C GLU A 20 -8.53 -0.48 8.16
N LYS A 21 -8.51 0.78 8.60
CA LYS A 21 -9.71 1.53 9.02
C LYS A 21 -10.70 1.70 7.87
N ALA A 22 -10.22 2.06 6.67
CA ALA A 22 -11.08 2.20 5.48
C ALA A 22 -11.73 0.86 5.12
N THR A 23 -10.98 -0.24 5.17
CA THR A 23 -11.48 -1.58 4.87
C THR A 23 -12.51 -2.03 5.91
N ALA A 24 -12.25 -1.80 7.19
CA ALA A 24 -13.21 -2.12 8.26
C ALA A 24 -14.52 -1.31 8.12
N LYS A 25 -14.43 -0.02 7.79
CA LYS A 25 -15.60 0.84 7.50
C LYS A 25 -16.40 0.30 6.31
N ALA A 26 -15.72 -0.03 5.21
CA ALA A 26 -16.37 -0.55 4.01
C ALA A 26 -17.05 -1.90 4.29
N ALA A 27 -16.38 -2.80 5.01
CA ALA A 27 -16.94 -4.09 5.45
C ALA A 27 -18.19 -3.94 6.32
N GLY A 28 -18.25 -2.92 7.18
CA GLY A 28 -19.42 -2.62 8.01
C GLY A 28 -20.59 -1.95 7.27
N THR A 29 -20.39 -1.52 6.02
CA THR A 29 -21.41 -0.78 5.25
C THR A 29 -22.50 -1.72 4.72
N ARG A 30 -23.75 -1.43 5.07
CA ARG A 30 -24.93 -2.18 4.60
C ARG A 30 -25.45 -1.63 3.27
N ARG A 31 -26.05 -2.52 2.47
CA ARG A 31 -26.54 -2.31 1.08
C ARG A 31 -25.40 -2.34 0.06
N ALA A 32 -25.60 -3.10 -1.01
CA ALA A 32 -24.58 -3.38 -2.02
C ALA A 32 -24.03 -2.12 -2.70
N GLU A 33 -24.90 -1.16 -3.05
CA GLU A 33 -24.50 0.10 -3.68
C GLU A 33 -23.55 0.92 -2.79
N LYS A 34 -23.92 1.14 -1.53
CA LYS A 34 -23.10 1.89 -0.57
C LYS A 34 -21.80 1.17 -0.24
N HIS A 35 -21.84 -0.15 -0.19
CA HIS A 35 -20.65 -0.98 0.02
C HIS A 35 -19.67 -0.79 -1.15
N ALA A 36 -20.14 -0.95 -2.39
CA ALA A 36 -19.32 -0.71 -3.58
C ALA A 36 -18.75 0.71 -3.64
N GLN A 37 -19.56 1.71 -3.28
CA GLN A 37 -19.11 3.10 -3.21
C GLN A 37 -18.01 3.29 -2.16
N SER A 38 -18.15 2.73 -0.95
CA SER A 38 -17.12 2.84 0.10
C SER A 38 -15.80 2.19 -0.31
N TYR A 39 -15.83 1.05 -1.00
CA TYR A 39 -14.59 0.48 -1.55
C TYR A 39 -13.97 1.38 -2.60
N ARG A 40 -14.77 1.94 -3.51
CA ARG A 40 -14.28 2.82 -4.57
C ARG A 40 -13.69 4.13 -4.04
N GLU A 41 -14.33 4.73 -3.05
CA GLU A 41 -14.01 6.09 -2.59
C GLU A 41 -13.10 6.12 -1.36
N ASP A 42 -13.13 5.09 -0.51
CA ASP A 42 -12.29 5.02 0.69
C ASP A 42 -11.11 4.05 0.50
N VAL A 43 -11.41 2.79 0.12
CA VAL A 43 -10.39 1.71 0.14
C VAL A 43 -9.41 1.83 -1.02
N ILE A 44 -9.89 1.99 -2.27
CA ILE A 44 -9.01 2.08 -3.44
C ILE A 44 -8.04 3.27 -3.33
N PRO A 45 -8.47 4.49 -2.93
CA PRO A 45 -7.55 5.59 -2.72
C PRO A 45 -6.53 5.34 -1.60
N ALA A 46 -6.95 4.71 -0.49
CA ALA A 46 -6.03 4.32 0.58
C ALA A 46 -4.99 3.29 0.11
N MET A 47 -5.39 2.32 -0.73
CA MET A 47 -4.47 1.37 -1.35
C MET A 47 -3.46 2.07 -2.27
N ALA A 48 -3.93 3.00 -3.11
CA ALA A 48 -3.06 3.77 -4.01
C ALA A 48 -2.04 4.59 -3.22
N ALA A 49 -2.48 5.26 -2.14
CA ALA A 49 -1.58 5.98 -1.26
C ALA A 49 -0.57 5.03 -0.61
N LEU A 50 -0.97 3.89 -0.03
CA LEU A 50 -0.02 2.95 0.56
C LEU A 50 1.02 2.49 -0.48
N ARG A 51 0.58 2.22 -1.71
CA ARG A 51 1.43 1.79 -2.81
C ARG A 51 2.51 2.80 -3.17
N GLU A 52 2.19 4.09 -3.26
CA GLU A 52 3.20 5.12 -3.55
C GLU A 52 4.41 5.04 -2.61
N VAL A 53 4.18 4.85 -1.31
CA VAL A 53 5.26 4.77 -0.32
C VAL A 53 6.04 3.45 -0.43
N ALA A 54 5.35 2.35 -0.75
CA ALA A 54 5.99 1.05 -0.96
C ALA A 54 6.88 1.08 -2.21
N ASP A 55 6.38 1.63 -3.33
CA ASP A 55 7.11 1.78 -4.59
C ASP A 55 8.32 2.72 -4.39
N GLU A 56 8.19 3.80 -3.61
CA GLU A 56 9.33 4.65 -3.22
C GLU A 56 10.38 3.89 -2.40
N LEU A 57 9.96 3.06 -1.44
CA LEU A 57 10.86 2.23 -0.63
C LEU A 57 11.60 1.19 -1.47
N GLU A 58 10.94 0.59 -2.46
CA GLU A 58 11.56 -0.37 -3.40
C GLU A 58 12.78 0.24 -4.11
N THR A 59 12.76 1.55 -4.42
CA THR A 59 13.90 2.22 -5.08
C THR A 59 15.08 2.53 -4.16
N ILE A 60 14.90 2.47 -2.83
CA ILE A 60 15.91 2.87 -1.84
C ILE A 60 16.51 1.65 -1.13
N VAL A 61 15.71 0.61 -0.91
CA VAL A 61 16.14 -0.63 -0.25
C VAL A 61 16.93 -1.50 -1.24
N ASP A 62 17.99 -2.14 -0.76
CA ASP A 62 18.76 -3.08 -1.57
C ASP A 62 17.88 -4.25 -2.01
N ALA A 63 17.95 -4.63 -3.29
CA ALA A 63 17.13 -5.69 -3.87
C ALA A 63 17.28 -7.05 -3.15
N ARG A 64 18.44 -7.33 -2.52
CA ARG A 64 18.66 -8.56 -1.74
C ARG A 64 17.90 -8.58 -0.41
N LEU A 65 17.53 -7.41 0.10
CA LEU A 65 16.76 -7.24 1.34
C LEU A 65 15.26 -7.08 1.08
N TRP A 66 14.86 -6.76 -0.15
CA TRP A 66 13.46 -6.64 -0.53
C TRP A 66 12.86 -8.04 -0.74
N PRO A 67 11.84 -8.45 0.04
CA PRO A 67 11.34 -9.82 0.02
C PRO A 67 10.46 -10.15 -1.19
N LEU A 68 10.06 -9.13 -1.96
CA LEU A 68 9.20 -9.29 -3.12
C LEU A 68 10.05 -9.26 -4.40
N PRO A 69 9.72 -10.07 -5.42
CA PRO A 69 10.34 -9.93 -6.72
C PRO A 69 9.96 -8.58 -7.34
N THR A 70 10.94 -7.92 -7.93
CA THR A 70 10.74 -6.70 -8.73
C THR A 70 9.92 -7.01 -9.97
N TYR A 71 9.35 -5.99 -10.61
CA TYR A 71 8.63 -6.18 -11.88
C TYR A 71 9.50 -6.76 -12.99
N ALA A 72 10.79 -6.42 -13.03
CA ALA A 72 11.70 -6.98 -14.00
C ALA A 72 11.89 -8.49 -13.80
N GLU A 73 11.98 -8.93 -12.54
CA GLU A 73 12.05 -10.34 -12.19
C GLU A 73 10.75 -11.05 -12.55
N MET A 74 9.60 -10.54 -12.11
CA MET A 74 8.31 -11.17 -12.37
C MET A 74 7.98 -11.32 -13.87
N LEU A 75 8.37 -10.34 -14.70
CA LEU A 75 7.94 -10.28 -16.09
C LEU A 75 8.95 -10.88 -17.07
N PHE A 76 10.25 -10.91 -16.73
CA PHE A 76 11.30 -11.22 -17.71
C PHE A 76 12.37 -12.21 -17.22
N MET A 77 12.58 -12.36 -15.91
CA MET A 77 13.60 -13.26 -15.39
C MET A 77 12.92 -14.51 -14.82
N ARG A 78 13.23 -15.68 -15.39
CA ARG A 78 12.70 -16.97 -14.97
C ARG A 78 13.80 -17.82 -14.39
#